data_AF-A0A5Q0P1R9-F1
#
_entry.id   AF-A0A5Q0P1R9-F1
#
_cell.length_a   1.000
_cell.length_b   1.000
_cell.length_c   1.000
_cell.angle_alpha   90.00
_cell.angle_beta   90.00
_cell.angle_gamma   90.00
#
_symmetry.space_group_name_H-M   'P 1'
#
loop_
_entity.id
_entity.type
_entity.pdbx_description
1 polymer ?
#
loop_
_entity_poly.entity_id
_entity_poly.type
_entity_poly.pdbx_seq_one_letter_code
_entity_poly.pdbx_strand_id
1 'polypeptide(L)' 'MAEHGSRESGASDWERRKRLAEVFGETLPETTRDEREPEPGRDRGNDDWLRAQVPPHHGS' A
#
# COMPACT_ATOMS: atom_id res chain seq x y z
N MET A 1 -28.30 -4.80 0.61
CA MET A 1 -27.04 -5.37 1.13
C MET A 1 -26.52 -6.29 0.06
N ALA A 2 -25.53 -5.87 -0.72
CA ALA A 2 -24.93 -6.75 -1.74
C ALA A 2 -23.94 -7.67 -1.05
N GLU A 3 -24.21 -8.98 -1.05
CA GLU A 3 -23.21 -9.99 -0.73
C GLU A 3 -22.10 -9.92 -1.78
N HIS A 4 -20.91 -9.45 -1.40
CA HIS A 4 -19.69 -9.71 -2.17
C HIS A 4 -19.17 -11.10 -1.79
N GLY A 5 -19.91 -12.14 -2.19
CA GLY A 5 -19.54 -13.54 -2.02
C GLY A 5 -19.17 -14.18 -3.35
N SER A 6 -17.87 -14.44 -3.52
CA SER A 6 -17.28 -15.49 -4.38
C SER A 6 -17.24 -15.30 -5.91
N ARG A 7 -16.02 -15.07 -6.44
CA ARG A 7 -15.58 -15.68 -7.72
C ARG A 7 -14.05 -15.74 -7.92
N GLU A 8 -13.34 -16.46 -7.05
CA GLU A 8 -11.96 -16.89 -7.30
C GLU A 8 -11.86 -18.43 -7.22
N SER A 9 -12.86 -19.12 -7.77
CA SER A 9 -12.85 -20.58 -7.88
C SER A 9 -12.19 -20.96 -9.21
N GLY A 10 -10.86 -21.11 -9.22
CA GLY A 10 -10.15 -21.63 -10.39
C GLY A 10 -8.63 -21.65 -10.28
N ALA A 11 -8.04 -20.64 -9.65
CA ALA A 11 -6.59 -20.60 -9.44
C ALA A 11 -6.21 -21.49 -8.26
N SER A 12 -5.30 -22.42 -8.50
CA SER A 12 -4.58 -23.14 -7.46
C SER A 12 -3.77 -22.18 -6.58
N ASP A 13 -3.39 -22.63 -5.39
CA ASP A 13 -2.59 -21.80 -4.47
C ASP A 13 -1.22 -21.40 -5.05
N TRP A 14 -0.66 -22.20 -5.97
CA TRP A 14 0.58 -21.85 -6.66
C TRP A 14 0.39 -20.68 -7.64
N GLU A 15 -0.73 -20.64 -8.36
CA GLU A 15 -1.04 -19.54 -9.29
C GLU A 15 -1.26 -18.23 -8.55
N ARG A 16 -1.96 -18.30 -7.41
CA ARG A 16 -2.17 -17.15 -6.52
C ARG A 16 -0.84 -16.63 -5.98
N ARG A 17 0.04 -17.52 -5.51
CA ARG A 17 1.38 -17.16 -5.03
C ARG A 17 2.19 -16.48 -6.12
N LYS A 18 2.23 -17.05 -7.32
CA LYS A 18 2.95 -16.49 -8.48
C LYS A 18 2.49 -15.09 -8.82
N ARG A 19 1.17 -14.86 -8.90
CA ARG A 19 0.61 -13.54 -9.21
C ARG A 19 0.96 -12.48 -8.16
N LEU A 20 0.99 -12.86 -6.88
CA LEU A 20 1.43 -11.96 -5.82
C LEU A 20 2.91 -11.63 -5.95
N ALA A 21 3.75 -12.63 -6.23
CA ALA A 21 5.18 -12.43 -6.41
C ALA A 21 5.54 -11.58 -7.63
N GLU A 22 4.75 -11.62 -8.71
CA GLU A 22 4.93 -10.74 -9.88
C GLU A 22 4.77 -9.24 -9.52
N VAL A 23 3.96 -8.92 -8.51
CA VAL A 23 3.71 -7.53 -8.07
C VAL A 23 4.61 -7.13 -6.91
N PHE A 24 4.76 -8.02 -5.93
CA PHE A 24 5.38 -7.71 -4.64
C PHE A 24 6.78 -8.31 -4.48
N GLY A 25 7.20 -9.19 -5.39
CA GLY A 25 8.40 -10.02 -5.23
C GLY A 25 8.15 -11.24 -4.34
N GLU A 26 9.08 -12.20 -4.41
CA GLU A 26 9.06 -13.41 -3.57
C GLU A 26 9.60 -13.14 -2.15
N THR A 27 10.48 -12.14 -2.01
CA THR A 27 11.15 -11.81 -0.75
C THR A 27 10.63 -10.49 -0.20
N LEU A 28 10.11 -10.53 1.02
CA LEU A 28 9.76 -9.32 1.77
C LEU A 28 11.03 -8.68 2.35
N PRO A 29 11.10 -7.34 2.43
CA PRO A 29 12.19 -6.67 3.12
C PRO A 29 12.19 -7.05 4.61
N GLU A 30 13.38 -7.11 5.20
CA GLU A 30 13.57 -7.43 6.63
C GLU A 30 13.00 -6.34 7.54
N THR A 31 12.92 -5.11 7.03
CA THR A 31 12.43 -3.93 7.75
C THR A 31 11.20 -3.35 7.07
N THR A 32 10.33 -2.75 7.87
CA THR A 32 9.16 -2.03 7.34
C THR A 32 9.58 -0.73 6.66
N ARG A 33 8.62 0.00 6.08
CA ARG A 33 8.93 1.31 5.45
C ARG A 33 9.30 2.35 6.50
N ASP A 34 8.67 2.33 7.67
CA ASP A 34 8.86 3.31 8.74
C ASP A 34 10.19 3.15 9.47
N GLU A 35 10.78 1.95 9.45
CA GLU A 35 12.10 1.67 10.03
C GLU A 35 13.27 2.07 9.10
N ARG A 36 13.02 2.31 7.81
CA ARG A 36 14.06 2.64 6.83
C ARG A 36 14.26 4.15 6.72
N GLU A 37 15.52 4.55 6.50
CA GLU A 37 15.88 5.93 6.17
C GLU A 37 15.08 6.39 4.93
N PRO A 38 14.45 7.58 4.94
CA PRO A 38 13.73 8.09 3.79
C PRO A 38 14.67 8.34 2.60
N GLU A 39 14.33 7.74 1.46
CA GLU A 39 15.06 7.94 0.20
C GLU A 39 15.07 9.43 -0.19
N PRO A 40 16.24 9.98 -0.58
CA PRO A 40 16.38 11.40 -0.87
C PRO A 40 15.46 11.83 -2.01
N GLY A 41 14.47 12.68 -1.69
CA GLY A 41 13.53 13.25 -2.65
C GLY A 41 12.12 12.66 -2.62
N ARG A 42 11.85 11.63 -1.81
CA ARG A 42 10.52 11.01 -1.71
C ARG A 42 9.48 11.89 -1.00
N ASP A 43 9.90 12.76 -0.07
CA ASP A 43 8.99 13.58 0.73
C ASP A 43 8.58 14.92 0.08
N ARG A 44 9.33 15.40 -0.94
CA ARG A 44 9.11 16.74 -1.52
C ARG A 44 7.76 16.93 -2.21
N GLY A 45 7.06 15.87 -2.59
CA GLY A 45 5.75 15.94 -3.24
C GLY A 45 4.54 15.76 -2.31
N ASN A 46 4.76 15.44 -1.03
CA ASN A 46 3.69 15.07 -0.11
C ASN A 46 3.16 16.26 0.71
N ASP A 47 4.00 17.27 0.94
CA ASP A 47 3.66 18.44 1.75
C ASP A 47 2.41 19.19 1.29
N ASP A 48 2.24 19.41 -0.01
CA ASP A 48 1.07 20.15 -0.54
C ASP A 48 -0.22 19.34 -0.41
N TRP A 49 -0.12 18.02 -0.59
CA TRP A 49 -1.24 17.12 -0.33
C TRP A 49 -1.59 17.09 1.16
N LEU A 50 -0.59 16.99 2.04
CA LEU A 50 -0.78 17.01 3.50
C LEU A 50 -1.44 18.32 3.97
N ARG A 51 -1.01 19.47 3.45
CA ARG A 51 -1.63 20.77 3.74
C ARG A 51 -3.08 20.84 3.26
N ALA A 52 -3.41 20.22 2.13
CA ALA A 52 -4.77 20.13 1.63
C ALA A 52 -5.68 19.19 2.45
N GLN A 53 -5.11 18.30 3.28
CA GLN A 53 -5.86 17.41 4.17
C GLN A 53 -6.12 18.01 5.56
N VAL A 54 -5.67 19.23 5.84
CA VAL A 54 -5.88 19.87 7.15
C VAL A 54 -7.38 20.19 7.35
N PRO A 55 -8.04 19.66 8.39
CA PRO A 55 -9.44 19.95 8.67
C PRO A 55 -9.66 21.44 8.97
N PRO A 56 -10.83 22.03 8.63
CA PRO A 56 -11.10 23.46 8.76
C PRO A 56 -11.10 23.98 10.20
N HIS A 57 -11.17 23.08 11.19
CA HIS A 57 -11.11 23.42 12.61
C HIS A 57 -9.71 23.30 13.22
N HIS A 58 -8.69 22.99 12.42
CA HIS A 58 -7.32 22.91 12.90
C HIS A 58 -6.75 24.33 13.06
N GLY A 59 -6.59 24.77 14.31
CA GLY A 59 -6.04 26.10 14.65
C GLY A 59 -6.98 27.04 15.39
N SER A 60 -8.05 26.54 16.04
CA SER A 60 -8.80 27.28 17.06
C SER A 60 -8.27 26.99 18.47
#